data_AF-A0A7S3MGD8-F1
#
_entry.id   AF-A0A7S3MGD8-F1
#
_cell.length_a   1.000
_cell.length_b   1.000
_cell.length_c   1.000
_cell.angle_alpha   90.00
_cell.angle_beta   90.00
_cell.angle_gamma   90.00
#
_symmetry.space_group_name_H-M   'P 1'
#
loop_
_entity.id
_entity.type
_entity.pdbx_description
1 polymer ?
#
loop_
_entity_poly.entity_id
_entity_poly.type
_entity_poly.pdbx_seq_one_letter_code
_entity_poly.pdbx_strand_id
1 'polypeptide(L)'
;PKDAMSYKGMAWADLSIAGIGEMHFFGIGDWGGLDGTLLTTGGRPGLIVYRGGGTAGPHVFPRTRFNKDHSELLCSHDDFVQCYDTSGASCSSGCGFVEGVDTQPQQLVAAAFKERAAKNKPKFVVNVGDNFYWGGLE
;
A
#
# COMPACT_ATOMS: atom_id res chain seq x y z
N PRO A 1 -13.63 -11.00 -3.05
CA PRO A 1 -13.59 -10.04 -4.18
C PRO A 1 -12.73 -10.63 -5.30
N LYS A 2 -13.08 -10.37 -6.56
CA LYS A 2 -12.30 -10.87 -7.71
C LYS A 2 -11.18 -9.89 -8.10
N ASP A 3 -11.38 -8.62 -7.83
CA ASP A 3 -10.47 -7.51 -8.11
C ASP A 3 -10.58 -6.43 -7.01
N ALA A 4 -9.67 -5.45 -7.04
CA ALA A 4 -9.64 -4.33 -6.10
C ALA A 4 -10.92 -3.46 -6.14
N MET A 5 -11.67 -3.49 -7.24
CA MET A 5 -12.86 -2.65 -7.47
C MET A 5 -14.17 -3.31 -7.06
N SER A 6 -14.14 -4.59 -6.70
CA SER A 6 -15.32 -5.42 -6.41
C SER A 6 -16.21 -4.89 -5.27
N TYR A 7 -15.71 -3.95 -4.46
CA TYR A 7 -16.47 -3.32 -3.35
C TYR A 7 -16.62 -1.80 -3.48
N LYS A 8 -16.29 -1.22 -4.64
CA LYS A 8 -16.38 0.23 -4.88
C LYS A 8 -17.82 0.72 -4.68
N GLY A 9 -18.00 1.73 -3.84
CA GLY A 9 -19.29 2.38 -3.59
C GLY A 9 -20.29 1.53 -2.80
N MET A 10 -19.90 0.35 -2.31
CA MET A 10 -20.74 -0.46 -1.45
C MET A 10 -20.62 0.03 -0.01
N ALA A 11 -21.76 0.35 0.62
CA ALA A 11 -21.81 0.52 2.06
C ALA A 11 -21.53 -0.83 2.74
N TRP A 12 -20.67 -0.81 3.74
CA TRP A 12 -20.44 -1.98 4.58
C TRP A 12 -21.67 -2.18 5.48
N ALA A 13 -22.05 -3.43 5.73
CA ALA A 13 -23.13 -3.71 6.66
C ALA A 13 -22.74 -3.24 8.08
N ASP A 14 -23.75 -2.84 8.86
CA ASP A 14 -23.54 -2.46 10.26
C ASP A 14 -22.88 -3.60 11.05
N LEU A 15 -21.77 -3.29 11.71
CA LEU A 15 -21.04 -4.24 12.55
C LEU A 15 -21.45 -4.05 14.02
N SER A 16 -22.22 -5.00 14.55
CA SER A 16 -22.53 -5.05 15.99
C SER A 16 -21.51 -5.90 16.74
N ILE A 17 -20.81 -5.29 17.71
CA ILE A 17 -19.79 -5.95 18.52
C ILE A 17 -20.32 -6.04 19.96
N ALA A 18 -20.48 -7.27 20.47
CA ALA A 18 -20.90 -7.53 21.83
C ALA A 18 -19.73 -7.93 22.73
N GLY A 19 -19.73 -7.47 23.99
CA GLY A 19 -18.74 -7.80 25.00
C GLY A 19 -18.74 -6.78 26.15
N ILE A 20 -18.35 -7.22 27.35
CA ILE A 20 -18.29 -6.37 28.55
C ILE A 20 -16.84 -6.11 29.03
N GLY A 21 -15.85 -6.67 28.33
CA GLY A 21 -14.43 -6.54 28.66
C GLY A 21 -13.68 -5.63 27.69
N GLU A 22 -12.37 -5.46 27.92
CA GLU A 22 -11.48 -4.75 26.99
C GLU A 22 -11.46 -5.45 25.63
N MET A 23 -11.59 -4.66 24.56
CA MET A 23 -11.67 -5.13 23.19
C MET A 23 -10.57 -4.48 22.37
N HIS A 24 -9.80 -5.31 21.68
CA HIS A 24 -8.81 -4.86 20.71
C HIS A 24 -9.32 -5.11 19.29
N PHE A 25 -9.07 -4.14 18.42
CA PHE A 25 -9.24 -4.28 16.98
C PHE A 25 -7.99 -3.73 16.30
N PHE A 26 -7.72 -4.22 15.09
CA PHE A 26 -6.69 -3.63 14.25
C PHE A 26 -7.33 -2.84 13.13
N GLY A 27 -6.92 -1.58 13.00
CA GLY A 27 -7.16 -0.78 11.80
C GLY A 27 -6.03 -1.01 10.80
N ILE A 28 -6.36 -1.26 9.54
CA ILE A 28 -5.40 -1.27 8.43
C ILE A 28 -5.86 -0.31 7.33
N GLY A 29 -4.98 0.60 6.89
CA GLY A 29 -5.23 1.49 5.76
C GLY A 29 -4.83 0.86 4.42
N ASP A 30 -5.05 1.58 3.32
CA ASP A 30 -4.53 1.17 2.01
C ASP A 30 -3.00 1.34 1.95
N TRP A 31 -2.33 0.46 1.21
CA TRP A 31 -0.90 0.50 0.94
C TRP A 31 -0.60 0.80 -0.54
N GLY A 32 -1.60 1.25 -1.32
CA GLY A 32 -1.42 1.81 -2.65
C GLY A 32 -1.13 0.78 -3.73
N GLY A 33 -1.72 -0.40 -3.64
CA GLY A 33 -1.52 -1.47 -4.62
C GLY A 33 -2.31 -1.24 -5.90
N LEU A 34 -1.66 -0.74 -6.95
CA LEU A 34 -2.19 -0.81 -8.31
C LEU A 34 -1.58 -2.03 -9.00
N ASP A 35 -2.30 -3.15 -8.92
CA ASP A 35 -1.92 -4.48 -9.44
C ASP A 35 -2.14 -4.64 -10.96
N GLY A 36 -2.35 -3.52 -11.65
CA GLY A 36 -2.65 -3.50 -13.09
C GLY A 36 -4.02 -4.09 -13.46
N THR A 37 -4.87 -4.50 -12.52
CA THR A 37 -6.23 -5.03 -12.82
C THR A 37 -7.23 -3.93 -13.13
N LEU A 38 -6.88 -2.68 -12.83
CA LEU A 38 -7.69 -1.52 -13.19
C LEU A 38 -7.60 -1.24 -14.71
N LEU A 39 -8.70 -1.52 -15.41
CA LEU A 39 -8.91 -1.06 -16.78
C LEU A 39 -9.27 0.42 -16.76
N THR A 40 -8.33 1.26 -17.17
CA THR A 40 -8.54 2.71 -17.28
C THR A 40 -9.48 3.02 -18.44
N THR A 41 -10.29 4.07 -18.27
CA THR A 41 -11.20 4.53 -19.33
C THR A 41 -10.46 5.43 -20.34
N GLY A 42 -11.04 5.62 -21.54
CA GLY A 42 -10.55 6.59 -22.51
C GLY A 42 -9.24 6.23 -23.22
N GLY A 43 -8.86 4.94 -23.31
CA GLY A 43 -7.66 4.50 -24.01
C GLY A 43 -6.35 4.79 -23.26
N ARG A 44 -6.43 5.13 -21.98
CA ARG A 44 -5.26 5.28 -21.12
C ARG A 44 -4.59 3.90 -20.93
N PRO A 45 -3.26 3.84 -20.75
CA PRO A 45 -2.61 2.59 -20.39
C PRO A 45 -3.09 2.10 -19.02
N GLY A 46 -3.02 0.78 -18.79
CA GLY A 46 -3.25 0.23 -17.46
C GLY A 46 -2.32 0.89 -16.44
N LEU A 47 -2.86 1.25 -15.27
CA LEU A 47 -2.05 1.87 -14.23
C LEU A 47 -1.16 0.80 -13.58
N ILE A 48 0.01 0.62 -14.15
CA ILE A 48 1.11 -0.17 -13.59
C ILE A 48 2.20 0.83 -13.24
N VAL A 49 2.45 1.00 -11.94
CA VAL A 49 3.27 2.11 -11.43
C VAL A 49 4.75 1.74 -11.37
N TYR A 50 5.10 0.49 -11.67
CA TYR A 50 6.48 -0.04 -11.66
C TYR A 50 6.54 -1.44 -12.29
N ARG A 51 7.76 -1.90 -12.58
CA ARG A 51 8.03 -3.22 -13.17
C ARG A 51 7.52 -4.33 -12.25
N GLY A 52 6.67 -5.20 -12.80
CA GLY A 52 6.09 -6.33 -12.07
C GLY A 52 4.75 -6.04 -11.42
N GLY A 53 4.24 -4.80 -11.44
CA GLY A 53 2.91 -4.48 -10.88
C GLY A 53 1.75 -5.28 -11.49
N GLY A 54 1.92 -5.85 -12.69
CA GLY A 54 0.92 -6.76 -13.31
C GLY A 54 1.04 -8.24 -12.93
N THR A 55 1.96 -8.64 -12.03
CA THR A 55 2.07 -10.02 -11.56
C THR A 55 1.21 -10.26 -10.31
N ALA A 56 0.92 -11.51 -9.95
CA ALA A 56 0.23 -11.78 -8.70
C ALA A 56 1.21 -11.62 -7.52
N GLY A 57 0.84 -10.85 -6.50
CA GLY A 57 1.61 -10.78 -5.27
C GLY A 57 1.56 -9.42 -4.57
N PRO A 58 2.22 -9.32 -3.41
CA PRO A 58 2.44 -8.05 -2.74
C PRO A 58 3.38 -7.15 -3.54
N HIS A 59 3.04 -5.87 -3.52
CA HIS A 59 3.36 -4.91 -4.55
C HIS A 59 3.65 -3.56 -3.91
N VAL A 60 4.70 -2.87 -4.37
CA VAL A 60 5.26 -1.71 -3.68
C VAL A 60 5.07 -0.47 -4.53
N PHE A 61 4.46 0.58 -3.98
CA PHE A 61 4.34 1.86 -4.67
C PHE A 61 5.66 2.65 -4.55
N PRO A 62 6.40 2.94 -5.63
CA PRO A 62 7.59 3.78 -5.60
C PRO A 62 7.19 5.19 -5.15
N ARG A 63 7.89 5.73 -4.16
CA ARG A 63 7.51 6.98 -3.49
C ARG A 63 8.45 8.10 -3.89
N THR A 64 7.89 9.26 -4.21
CA THR A 64 8.64 10.53 -4.21
C THR A 64 9.04 10.88 -2.77
N ARG A 65 10.29 11.26 -2.54
CA ARG A 65 10.78 11.67 -1.21
C ARG A 65 11.27 13.10 -1.22
N PHE A 66 10.80 13.87 -0.25
CA PHE A 66 11.28 15.22 0.03
C PHE A 66 12.05 15.24 1.35
N ASN A 67 12.81 16.30 1.57
CA ASN A 67 13.31 16.61 2.90
C ASN A 67 12.15 16.91 3.87
N LYS A 68 12.43 16.96 5.17
CA LYS A 68 11.40 17.13 6.20
C LYS A 68 10.55 18.41 6.02
N ASP A 69 11.17 19.47 5.51
CA ASP A 69 10.52 20.76 5.29
C ASP A 69 9.77 20.84 3.95
N HIS A 70 9.78 19.76 3.16
CA HIS A 70 9.21 19.69 1.81
C HIS A 70 9.72 20.77 0.84
N SER A 71 10.92 21.30 1.09
CA SER A 71 11.54 22.34 0.28
C SER A 71 12.47 21.80 -0.81
N GLU A 72 12.87 20.53 -0.69
CA GLU A 72 13.84 19.89 -1.58
C GLU A 72 13.38 18.47 -1.92
N LEU A 73 13.33 18.17 -3.22
CA LEU A 73 13.09 16.83 -3.72
C LEU A 73 14.38 16.01 -3.59
N LEU A 74 14.38 15.00 -2.72
CA LEU A 74 15.52 14.12 -2.46
C LEU A 74 15.54 12.90 -3.37
N CYS A 75 14.37 12.47 -3.85
CA CYS A 75 14.22 11.32 -4.75
C CYS A 75 12.90 11.44 -5.51
N SER A 76 12.96 11.52 -6.83
CA SER A 76 11.76 11.45 -7.66
C SER A 76 11.17 10.03 -7.69
N HIS A 77 9.97 9.91 -8.24
CA HIS A 77 9.38 8.60 -8.51
C HIS A 77 10.30 7.74 -9.40
N ASP A 78 10.81 8.32 -10.50
CA ASP A 78 11.66 7.61 -11.45
C ASP A 78 13.00 7.18 -10.83
N ASP A 79 13.60 8.04 -9.99
CA ASP A 79 14.82 7.68 -9.25
C ASP A 79 14.56 6.49 -8.32
N PHE A 80 13.40 6.46 -7.65
CA PHE A 80 13.05 5.36 -6.76
C PHE A 80 12.73 4.07 -7.52
N VAL A 81 12.10 4.17 -8.70
CA VAL A 81 11.89 3.02 -9.59
C VAL A 81 13.23 2.42 -10.01
N GLN A 82 14.23 3.26 -10.32
CA GLN A 82 15.58 2.77 -10.65
C GLN A 82 16.22 2.05 -9.46
N CYS A 83 16.09 2.59 -8.25
CA CYS A 83 16.55 1.91 -7.04
C CYS A 83 15.89 0.54 -6.90
N TYR A 84 14.57 0.46 -7.07
CA TYR A 84 13.80 -0.78 -6.97
C TYR A 84 14.22 -1.82 -8.03
N ASP A 85 14.26 -1.41 -9.30
CA ASP A 85 14.59 -2.29 -10.44
C ASP A 85 16.01 -2.84 -10.36
N THR A 86 16.90 -2.16 -9.64
CA THR A 86 18.31 -2.56 -9.47
C THR A 86 18.62 -3.15 -8.10
N SER A 87 17.62 -3.42 -7.26
CA SER A 87 17.84 -3.84 -5.86
C SER A 87 18.82 -2.92 -5.11
N GLY A 88 18.78 -1.62 -5.40
CA GLY A 88 19.65 -0.62 -4.80
C GLY A 88 21.05 -0.52 -5.40
N ALA A 89 21.41 -1.34 -6.41
CA ALA A 89 22.72 -1.26 -7.05
C ALA A 89 22.96 0.08 -7.77
N SER A 90 21.91 0.73 -8.25
CA SER A 90 21.94 2.08 -8.80
C SER A 90 20.87 2.92 -8.11
N CYS A 91 21.24 3.54 -6.98
CA CYS A 91 20.30 4.33 -6.19
C CYS A 91 20.94 5.60 -5.64
N SER A 92 20.28 6.74 -5.86
CA SER A 92 20.65 8.02 -5.27
C SER A 92 20.54 7.93 -3.74
N SER A 93 21.54 8.44 -3.02
CA SER A 93 21.58 8.37 -1.55
C SER A 93 20.36 9.02 -0.89
N GLY A 94 19.78 10.06 -1.51
CA GLY A 94 18.56 10.74 -1.06
C GLY A 94 17.29 9.87 -1.13
N CYS A 95 17.30 8.77 -1.89
CA CYS A 95 16.17 7.85 -1.98
C CYS A 95 16.03 6.97 -0.75
N GLY A 96 17.12 6.68 -0.04
CA GLY A 96 17.07 5.83 1.17
C GLY A 96 16.36 4.50 0.94
N PHE A 97 16.62 3.86 -0.20
CA PHE A 97 16.11 2.53 -0.54
C PHE A 97 16.72 1.48 0.38
N VAL A 98 15.89 0.57 0.87
CA VAL A 98 16.31 -0.55 1.71
C VAL A 98 15.72 -1.85 1.15
N GLU A 99 16.59 -2.70 0.62
CA GLU A 99 16.21 -4.02 0.13
C GLU A 99 15.54 -4.84 1.25
N GLY A 100 14.46 -5.54 0.91
CA GLY A 100 13.67 -6.31 1.87
C GLY A 100 12.73 -5.47 2.75
N VAL A 101 12.86 -4.14 2.79
CA VAL A 101 11.85 -3.24 3.36
C VAL A 101 11.00 -2.64 2.26
N ASP A 102 11.66 -2.03 1.28
CA ASP A 102 11.01 -1.39 0.13
C ASP A 102 10.66 -2.39 -0.98
N THR A 103 11.00 -3.67 -0.86
CA THR A 103 10.65 -4.72 -1.84
C THR A 103 9.56 -5.68 -1.34
N GLN A 104 9.22 -5.65 -0.04
CA GLN A 104 8.21 -6.53 0.56
C GLN A 104 7.46 -5.88 1.74
N PRO A 105 7.07 -4.59 1.66
CA PRO A 105 6.47 -3.89 2.79
C PRO A 105 5.15 -4.53 3.24
N GLN A 106 4.34 -5.05 2.31
CA GLN A 106 3.07 -5.70 2.66
C GLN A 106 3.29 -6.95 3.52
N GLN A 107 4.32 -7.74 3.22
CA GLN A 107 4.69 -8.92 4.00
C GLN A 107 5.19 -8.52 5.39
N LEU A 108 5.97 -7.43 5.49
CA LEU A 108 6.44 -6.92 6.78
C LEU A 108 5.30 -6.41 7.65
N VAL A 109 4.33 -5.69 7.07
CA VAL A 109 3.11 -5.27 7.78
C VAL A 109 2.31 -6.49 8.23
N ALA A 110 2.13 -7.49 7.36
CA ALA A 110 1.45 -8.73 7.70
C ALA A 110 2.16 -9.49 8.83
N ALA A 111 3.49 -9.53 8.83
CA ALA A 111 4.29 -10.14 9.90
C ALA A 111 4.10 -9.38 11.23
N ALA A 112 4.19 -8.05 11.22
CA ALA A 112 3.95 -7.22 12.39
C ALA A 112 2.52 -7.40 12.95
N PHE A 113 1.52 -7.51 12.06
CA PHE A 113 0.13 -7.79 12.46
C PHE A 113 0.01 -9.15 13.13
N LYS A 114 0.66 -10.20 12.60
CA LYS A 114 0.68 -11.54 13.23
C LYS A 114 1.29 -11.49 14.63
N GLU A 115 2.42 -10.82 14.81
CA GLU A 115 3.06 -10.68 16.12
C GLU A 115 2.19 -9.91 17.12
N ARG A 116 1.56 -8.82 16.67
CA ARG A 116 0.64 -8.06 17.54
C ARG A 116 -0.63 -8.82 17.84
N ALA A 117 -1.14 -9.61 16.90
CA ALA A 117 -2.35 -10.40 17.09
C ALA A 117 -2.15 -11.46 18.19
N ALA A 118 -0.96 -12.07 18.26
CA ALA A 118 -0.62 -13.03 19.31
C ALA A 118 -0.66 -12.42 20.73
N LYS A 119 -0.35 -11.13 20.86
CA LYS A 119 -0.34 -10.40 22.15
C LYS A 119 -1.72 -9.87 22.52
N ASN A 120 -2.37 -9.18 21.60
CA ASN A 120 -3.58 -8.39 21.88
C ASN A 120 -4.89 -9.13 21.56
N LYS A 121 -4.82 -10.27 20.85
CA LYS A 121 -5.96 -11.11 20.49
C LYS A 121 -7.14 -10.30 19.90
N PRO A 122 -6.91 -9.51 18.83
CA PRO A 122 -7.93 -8.65 18.26
C PRO A 122 -9.13 -9.48 17.80
N LYS A 123 -10.33 -8.96 17.99
CA LYS A 123 -11.57 -9.67 17.63
C LYS A 123 -11.89 -9.58 16.15
N PHE A 124 -11.45 -8.51 15.51
CA PHE A 124 -11.64 -8.24 14.10
C PHE A 124 -10.57 -7.27 13.60
N VAL A 125 -10.40 -7.24 12.28
CA VAL A 125 -9.59 -6.27 11.56
C VAL A 125 -10.54 -5.39 10.75
N VAL A 126 -10.43 -4.08 10.92
CA VAL A 126 -11.18 -3.08 10.19
C VAL A 126 -10.26 -2.48 9.14
N ASN A 127 -10.71 -2.40 7.89
CA ASN A 127 -10.06 -1.52 6.94
C ASN A 127 -10.46 -0.08 7.28
N VAL A 128 -9.51 0.72 7.75
CA VAL A 128 -9.77 2.11 8.19
C VAL A 128 -9.61 3.14 7.06
N GLY A 129 -9.32 2.66 5.85
CA GLY A 129 -9.27 3.48 4.64
C GLY A 129 -7.99 4.32 4.52
N ASP A 130 -7.51 4.38 3.27
CA ASP A 130 -6.79 5.53 2.69
C ASP A 130 -6.99 5.49 1.15
N ASN A 131 -8.24 5.52 0.68
CA ASN A 131 -8.56 5.55 -0.76
C ASN A 131 -8.49 6.97 -1.34
N PHE A 132 -7.59 7.83 -0.84
CA PHE A 132 -7.50 9.23 -1.28
C PHE A 132 -6.69 9.37 -2.57
N TYR A 133 -7.29 8.97 -3.70
CA TYR A 133 -6.95 9.59 -4.97
C TYR A 133 -7.66 10.93 -5.00
N TRP A 134 -6.95 12.04 -4.74
CA TRP A 134 -7.52 13.39 -4.74
C TRP A 134 -8.16 13.83 -6.08
N GLY A 135 -8.13 12.97 -7.11
CA GLY A 135 -8.89 13.10 -8.36
C GLY A 135 -9.65 11.82 -8.79
N GLY A 136 -9.77 10.82 -7.91
CA GLY A 136 -10.28 9.49 -8.27
C GLY A 136 -9.29 8.63 -9.08
N LEU A 137 -9.51 7.32 -9.10
CA LEU A 137 -9.06 6.46 -10.19
C LEU A 137 -10.10 6.62 -11.32
N GLU A 138 -9.76 7.38 -12.35
CA GLU A 138 -10.53 7.49 -13.61
C GLU A 138 -10.24 6.34 -14.58
#